data_AF-E1RGV0-F1
#
_entry.id   AF-E1RGV0-F1
#
_cell.length_a   1.000
_cell.length_b   1.000
_cell.length_c   1.000
_cell.angle_alpha   90.00
_cell.angle_beta   90.00
_cell.angle_gamma   90.00
#
_symmetry.space_group_name_H-M   'P 1'
#
loop_
_entity.id
_entity.type
_entity.pdbx_description
1 polymer ?
#
loop_
_entity_poly.entity_id
_entity_poly.type
_entity_poly.pdbx_seq_one_letter_code
_entity_poly.pdbx_strand_id
1 'polypeptide(L)'
;MKNIRMTLIAALIVVFAVVICSPASAVLLEEKYMGSISKLEPSYDRIIVNVASVYEGGEWITYGKSSLKNNFVTGTTSNPSVFKDLSQGDSVEVTIMGGPGGEWITIGKIGSTGLTTKPIIACYGDPTRLVSPFYKNYEISYIAESDCELCEGTICEASGASVTVKRDGLEVESADMYPGTTHVFGWDNATLQYIPLITFVSGEGESSQCSSSDVIMAGPQAVSDFTIYITQRSTIILNEVETLETEGLTEEPTSMVTAVTTPATTVQTDYQTPASTTAATPATPGFTTVCAFSAIFGVFCLVSARLRR
;
A
#
# COMPACT_ATOMS: atom_id res chain seq x y z
N MET A 1 39.08 14.20 41.92
CA MET A 1 38.88 12.99 41.09
C MET A 1 37.57 12.24 41.38
N LYS A 2 37.06 12.19 42.63
CA LYS A 2 35.81 11.48 42.97
C LYS A 2 34.55 12.05 42.29
N ASN A 3 34.46 13.37 42.16
CA ASN A 3 33.27 14.04 41.62
C ASN A 3 33.10 13.84 40.10
N ILE A 4 34.19 13.75 39.34
CA ILE A 4 34.16 13.55 37.88
C ILE A 4 33.63 12.16 37.52
N ARG A 5 33.98 11.12 38.30
CA ARG A 5 33.48 9.75 38.08
C ARG A 5 31.98 9.63 38.32
N MET A 6 31.45 10.33 39.32
CA MET A 6 30.03 10.30 39.66
C MET A 6 29.16 11.01 38.61
N THR A 7 29.64 12.13 38.05
CA THR A 7 28.94 12.84 36.96
C THR A 7 28.90 12.01 35.67
N LEU A 8 29.99 11.30 35.34
CA LEU A 8 30.06 10.43 34.15
C LEU A 8 29.10 9.24 34.25
N ILE A 9 29.01 8.61 35.42
CA ILE A 9 28.07 7.49 35.65
C ILE A 9 26.62 7.97 35.57
N ALA A 10 26.29 9.13 36.16
CA ALA A 10 24.94 9.69 36.09
C ALA A 10 24.54 10.02 34.64
N ALA A 11 25.44 10.61 33.84
CA ALA A 11 25.18 10.88 32.43
C ALA A 11 24.94 9.60 31.63
N LEU A 12 25.72 8.54 31.89
CA LEU A 12 25.60 7.26 31.22
C LEU A 12 24.28 6.56 31.57
N ILE A 13 23.83 6.64 32.84
CA ILE A 13 22.52 6.12 33.27
C ILE A 13 21.38 6.88 32.60
N VAL A 14 21.46 8.21 32.49
CA VAL A 14 20.42 9.02 31.82
C VAL A 14 20.36 8.69 30.32
N VAL A 15 21.50 8.56 29.64
CA VAL A 15 21.54 8.16 28.23
C VAL A 15 20.98 6.74 28.06
N PHE A 16 21.36 5.80 28.93
CA PHE A 16 20.84 4.44 28.89
C PHE A 16 19.33 4.38 29.14
N ALA A 17 18.81 5.17 30.08
CA ALA A 17 17.37 5.28 30.35
C ALA A 17 16.60 5.87 29.15
N VAL A 18 17.14 6.88 28.47
CA VAL A 18 16.52 7.46 27.26
C VAL A 18 16.52 6.47 26.10
N VAL A 19 17.60 5.70 25.92
CA VAL A 19 17.71 4.70 24.85
C VAL A 19 16.76 3.52 25.09
N ILE A 20 16.55 3.10 26.34
CA ILE A 20 15.65 1.97 26.67
C ILE A 20 14.17 2.37 26.61
N CYS A 21 13.83 3.64 26.84
CA CYS A 21 12.44 4.12 26.76
C CYS A 21 11.98 4.48 25.34
N SER A 22 12.79 4.21 24.31
CA SER A 22 12.37 4.43 22.92
C SER A 22 11.59 3.21 22.43
N PRO A 23 10.33 3.34 21.97
CA PRO A 23 9.59 2.21 21.42
C PRO A 23 10.36 1.63 20.22
N ALA A 24 10.64 0.33 20.26
CA ALA A 24 11.26 -0.37 19.16
C ALA A 24 10.20 -0.59 18.08
N SER A 25 10.24 0.19 17.00
CA SER A 25 9.40 -0.04 15.82
C SER A 25 10.02 -1.12 14.94
N ALA A 26 9.23 -2.15 14.65
CA ALA A 26 9.60 -3.20 13.72
C ALA A 26 9.21 -2.77 12.31
N VAL A 27 10.04 -1.96 11.65
CA VAL A 27 9.81 -1.56 10.26
C VAL A 27 10.23 -2.70 9.33
N LEU A 28 9.27 -3.24 8.57
CA LEU A 28 9.55 -4.16 7.48
C LEU A 28 10.22 -3.38 6.33
N LEU A 29 11.27 -3.95 5.76
CA LEU A 29 12.01 -3.29 4.69
C LEU A 29 11.12 -3.17 3.44
N GLU A 30 10.98 -1.94 2.93
CA GLU A 30 10.38 -1.66 1.64
C GLU A 30 11.47 -1.51 0.58
N GLU A 31 11.34 -2.22 -0.53
CA GLU A 31 12.19 -2.06 -1.71
C GLU A 31 11.34 -1.61 -2.90
N LYS A 32 11.81 -0.62 -3.66
CA LYS A 32 11.07 -0.07 -4.80
C LYS A 32 11.82 -0.34 -6.10
N TYR A 33 11.09 -0.77 -7.12
CA TYR A 33 11.63 -1.10 -8.42
C TYR A 33 10.82 -0.43 -9.53
N MET A 34 11.49 -0.16 -10.64
CA MET A 34 10.83 0.23 -11.88
C MET A 34 11.28 -0.73 -12.98
N GLY A 35 10.34 -1.21 -13.79
CA GLY A 35 10.59 -2.28 -14.75
C GLY A 35 9.39 -2.56 -15.63
N SER A 36 9.30 -3.80 -16.12
CA SER A 36 8.14 -4.27 -16.85
C SER A 36 7.61 -5.59 -16.29
N ILE A 37 6.31 -5.81 -16.42
CA ILE A 37 5.68 -7.09 -16.04
C ILE A 37 6.23 -8.19 -16.94
N SER A 38 6.95 -9.14 -16.34
CA SER A 38 7.46 -10.31 -17.04
C SER A 38 6.43 -11.43 -17.09
N LYS A 39 5.67 -11.62 -16.01
CA LYS A 39 4.66 -12.69 -15.90
C LYS A 39 3.61 -12.32 -14.85
N LEU A 40 2.37 -12.70 -15.14
CA LEU A 40 1.22 -12.65 -14.22
C LEU A 40 0.72 -14.08 -14.02
N GLU A 41 0.49 -14.47 -12.77
CA GLU A 41 0.03 -15.82 -12.41
C GLU A 41 -1.14 -15.72 -11.42
N PRO A 42 -2.37 -15.50 -11.92
CA PRO A 42 -3.54 -15.27 -11.07
C PRO A 42 -3.85 -16.44 -10.13
N SER A 43 -3.57 -17.68 -10.54
CA SER A 43 -3.81 -18.86 -9.70
C SER A 43 -2.91 -18.95 -8.47
N TYR A 44 -1.87 -18.12 -8.38
CA TYR A 44 -0.91 -18.07 -7.29
C TYR A 44 -0.76 -16.66 -6.71
N ASP A 45 -1.64 -15.73 -7.11
CA ASP A 45 -1.58 -14.31 -6.75
C ASP A 45 -0.19 -13.69 -6.97
N ARG A 46 0.53 -14.17 -7.99
CA ARG A 46 1.95 -13.92 -8.17
C ARG A 46 2.25 -13.07 -9.39
N ILE A 47 3.15 -12.12 -9.21
CA ILE A 47 3.61 -11.20 -10.24
C ILE A 47 5.13 -11.21 -10.27
N ILE A 48 5.68 -11.32 -11.49
CA ILE A 48 7.12 -11.27 -11.74
C ILE A 48 7.42 -10.01 -12.55
N VAL A 49 8.29 -9.17 -12.01
CA VAL A 49 8.74 -7.91 -12.64
C VAL A 49 10.17 -8.08 -13.13
N ASN A 50 10.41 -7.74 -14.40
CA ASN A 50 11.74 -7.55 -14.95
C ASN A 50 12.19 -6.10 -14.64
N VAL A 51 13.05 -5.97 -13.64
CA VAL A 51 13.55 -4.72 -13.07
C VAL A 51 14.56 -4.07 -14.02
N ALA A 52 14.30 -2.80 -14.35
CA ALA A 52 15.21 -1.94 -15.11
C ALA A 52 15.97 -0.97 -14.19
N SER A 53 15.35 -0.54 -13.09
CA SER A 53 15.93 0.37 -12.10
C SER A 53 15.47 0.02 -10.68
N VAL A 54 16.31 0.30 -9.70
CA VAL A 54 16.06 0.14 -8.26
C VAL A 54 16.12 1.52 -7.60
N TYR A 55 15.23 1.79 -6.66
CA TYR A 55 15.26 3.04 -5.89
C TYR A 55 16.18 2.88 -4.68
N GLU A 56 17.34 3.52 -4.72
CA GLU A 56 18.36 3.44 -3.66
C GLU A 56 18.88 4.86 -3.38
N GLY A 57 19.08 5.21 -2.10
CA GLY A 57 19.67 6.51 -1.74
C GLY A 57 18.83 7.74 -2.12
N GLY A 58 17.54 7.58 -2.39
CA GLY A 58 16.64 8.67 -2.81
C GLY A 58 16.59 8.89 -4.33
N GLU A 59 17.23 8.03 -5.12
CA GLU A 59 17.29 8.13 -6.56
C GLU A 59 17.07 6.79 -7.28
N TRP A 60 16.63 6.86 -8.54
CA TRP A 60 16.48 5.68 -9.40
C TRP A 60 17.81 5.30 -10.02
N ILE A 61 18.38 4.17 -9.57
CA ILE A 61 19.63 3.62 -10.08
C ILE A 61 19.31 2.52 -11.10
N THR A 62 19.92 2.57 -12.29
CA THR A 62 19.77 1.50 -13.28
C THR A 62 20.26 0.16 -12.74
N TYR A 63 19.56 -0.93 -13.05
CA TYR A 63 19.84 -2.29 -12.55
C TYR A 63 21.33 -2.67 -12.60
N GLY A 64 22.02 -2.41 -13.72
CA GLY A 64 23.44 -2.75 -13.89
C GLY A 64 24.41 -2.03 -12.95
N LYS A 65 23.94 -1.05 -12.17
CA LYS A 65 24.66 -0.33 -11.13
C LYS A 65 24.07 -0.52 -9.72
N SER A 66 22.94 -1.23 -9.62
CA SER A 66 22.23 -1.44 -8.35
C SER A 66 22.82 -2.59 -7.54
N SER A 67 22.39 -2.71 -6.28
CA SER A 67 22.76 -3.84 -5.41
C SER A 67 22.00 -5.14 -5.71
N LEU A 68 20.97 -5.07 -6.56
CA LEU A 68 20.07 -6.17 -6.87
C LEU A 68 20.80 -7.26 -7.69
N LYS A 69 20.74 -8.51 -7.21
CA LYS A 69 21.45 -9.65 -7.81
C LYS A 69 20.80 -10.22 -9.06
N ASN A 70 19.48 -10.12 -9.16
CA ASN A 70 18.68 -10.68 -10.24
C ASN A 70 17.72 -9.60 -10.73
N ASN A 71 17.64 -9.39 -12.05
CA ASN A 71 16.70 -8.45 -12.65
C ASN A 71 15.25 -8.96 -12.61
N PHE A 72 14.98 -10.18 -12.16
CA PHE A 72 13.62 -10.66 -11.92
C PHE A 72 13.31 -10.65 -10.43
N VAL A 73 12.31 -9.85 -10.05
CA VAL A 73 11.75 -9.84 -8.70
C VAL A 73 10.35 -10.41 -8.75
N THR A 74 10.08 -11.34 -7.84
CA THR A 74 8.78 -11.97 -7.68
C THR A 74 8.15 -11.46 -6.40
N GLY A 75 6.84 -11.31 -6.40
CA GLY A 75 6.07 -11.03 -5.19
C GLY A 75 4.60 -11.39 -5.40
N THR A 76 3.84 -11.33 -4.31
CA THR A 76 2.40 -11.62 -4.30
C THR A 76 1.59 -10.35 -4.17
N THR A 77 0.32 -10.35 -4.57
CA THR A 77 -0.60 -9.24 -4.31
C THR A 77 -1.98 -9.77 -4.02
N SER A 78 -2.64 -9.20 -3.02
CA SER A 78 -4.02 -9.51 -2.65
C SER A 78 -5.04 -8.75 -3.51
N ASN A 79 -4.61 -7.75 -4.30
CA ASN A 79 -5.50 -6.94 -5.13
C ASN A 79 -5.81 -7.64 -6.48
N PRO A 80 -7.05 -8.15 -6.70
CA PRO A 80 -7.37 -8.93 -7.89
C PRO A 80 -7.43 -8.07 -9.17
N SER A 81 -7.64 -6.75 -9.06
CA SER A 81 -7.71 -5.83 -10.21
C SER A 81 -6.42 -5.82 -11.02
N VAL A 82 -5.29 -6.10 -10.36
CA VAL A 82 -3.98 -6.16 -11.00
C VAL A 82 -3.95 -7.19 -12.15
N PHE A 83 -4.56 -8.36 -11.94
CA PHE A 83 -4.58 -9.44 -12.95
C PHE A 83 -5.54 -9.19 -14.10
N LYS A 84 -6.50 -8.28 -13.92
CA LYS A 84 -7.45 -7.86 -14.95
C LYS A 84 -6.85 -6.77 -15.84
N ASP A 85 -6.13 -5.83 -15.24
CA ASP A 85 -5.78 -4.56 -15.89
C ASP A 85 -4.33 -4.46 -16.36
N LEU A 86 -3.45 -5.30 -15.78
CA LEU A 86 -2.07 -5.42 -16.24
C LEU A 86 -1.91 -6.55 -17.24
N SER A 87 -0.93 -6.37 -18.12
CA SER A 87 -0.50 -7.35 -19.09
C SER A 87 1.01 -7.49 -19.08
N GLN A 88 1.49 -8.65 -19.54
CA GLN A 88 2.91 -8.84 -19.77
C GLN A 88 3.46 -7.76 -20.70
N GLY A 89 4.59 -7.15 -20.32
CA GLY A 89 5.23 -6.05 -21.03
C GLY A 89 4.84 -4.67 -20.53
N ASP A 90 3.78 -4.52 -19.73
CA ASP A 90 3.41 -3.24 -19.12
C ASP A 90 4.56 -2.69 -18.29
N SER A 91 4.86 -1.40 -18.46
CA SER A 91 5.84 -0.71 -17.63
C SER A 91 5.23 -0.36 -16.28
N VAL A 92 5.95 -0.67 -15.21
CA VAL A 92 5.46 -0.49 -13.85
C VAL A 92 6.53 0.07 -12.92
N GLU A 93 6.06 0.79 -11.92
CA GLU A 93 6.75 1.07 -10.67
C GLU A 93 6.10 0.21 -9.58
N VAL A 94 6.90 -0.45 -8.75
CA VAL A 94 6.39 -1.38 -7.73
C VAL A 94 7.13 -1.17 -6.42
N THR A 95 6.43 -1.39 -5.31
CA THR A 95 7.02 -1.45 -3.97
C THR A 95 6.71 -2.81 -3.37
N ILE A 96 7.74 -3.51 -2.90
CA ILE A 96 7.62 -4.79 -2.20
C ILE A 96 7.94 -4.61 -0.72
N MET A 97 7.15 -5.23 0.14
CA MET A 97 7.42 -5.31 1.56
C MET A 97 8.10 -6.64 1.89
N GLY A 98 9.19 -6.60 2.66
CA GLY A 98 9.97 -7.77 3.06
C GLY A 98 11.00 -8.25 2.03
N GLY A 99 11.17 -7.51 0.93
CA GLY A 99 12.12 -7.84 -0.15
C GLY A 99 11.61 -8.89 -1.13
N PRO A 100 12.47 -9.40 -2.05
CA PRO A 100 12.08 -10.35 -3.10
C PRO A 100 11.38 -11.60 -2.55
N GLY A 101 10.19 -11.89 -3.07
CA GLY A 101 9.31 -12.97 -2.62
C GLY A 101 8.24 -12.54 -1.61
N GLY A 102 8.28 -11.29 -1.14
CA GLY A 102 7.27 -10.69 -0.28
C GLY A 102 6.04 -10.18 -1.04
N GLU A 103 5.28 -9.31 -0.38
CA GLU A 103 4.03 -8.75 -0.92
C GLU A 103 4.29 -7.43 -1.65
N TRP A 104 3.74 -7.32 -2.85
CA TRP A 104 3.60 -6.07 -3.59
C TRP A 104 2.54 -5.21 -2.90
N ILE A 105 2.99 -4.30 -2.05
CA ILE A 105 2.10 -3.35 -1.37
C ILE A 105 1.62 -2.23 -2.30
N THR A 106 2.33 -2.02 -3.41
CA THR A 106 1.95 -1.03 -4.43
C THR A 106 2.48 -1.41 -5.81
N ILE A 107 1.63 -1.27 -6.83
CA ILE A 107 1.95 -1.44 -8.24
C ILE A 107 1.35 -0.26 -9.02
N GLY A 108 2.21 0.65 -9.48
CA GLY A 108 1.87 1.77 -10.35
C GLY A 108 2.12 1.45 -11.82
N LYS A 109 1.07 1.42 -12.66
CA LYS A 109 1.20 1.32 -14.12
C LYS A 109 1.70 2.64 -14.70
N ILE A 110 2.80 2.57 -15.44
CA ILE A 110 3.40 3.73 -16.10
C ILE A 110 2.76 3.93 -17.47
N GLY A 111 2.28 5.15 -17.72
CA GLY A 111 1.72 5.52 -19.01
C GLY A 111 2.81 5.74 -20.08
N SER A 112 2.63 5.13 -21.24
CA SER A 112 3.47 5.41 -22.43
C SER A 112 3.06 6.74 -23.06
N THR A 113 3.43 7.86 -22.45
CA THR A 113 2.95 9.19 -22.85
C THR A 113 3.88 9.93 -23.83
N GLY A 114 4.97 9.31 -24.28
CA GLY A 114 5.99 9.98 -25.12
C GLY A 114 6.71 11.14 -24.39
N LEU A 115 6.36 11.39 -23.13
CA LEU A 115 6.99 12.36 -22.26
C LEU A 115 8.31 11.80 -21.71
N THR A 116 9.21 12.70 -21.34
CA THR A 116 10.42 12.34 -20.59
C THR A 116 10.08 11.87 -19.17
N THR A 117 8.97 12.35 -18.62
CA THR A 117 8.41 11.88 -17.36
C THR A 117 7.66 10.57 -17.58
N LYS A 118 7.79 9.63 -16.65
CA LYS A 118 7.10 8.33 -16.64
C LYS A 118 5.93 8.41 -15.64
N PRO A 119 4.79 9.03 -16.01
CA PRO A 119 3.71 9.25 -15.07
C PRO A 119 2.99 7.94 -14.73
N ILE A 120 2.54 7.82 -13.49
CA ILE A 120 1.62 6.76 -13.08
C ILE A 120 0.22 7.07 -13.61
N ILE A 121 -0.36 6.15 -14.37
CA ILE A 121 -1.73 6.29 -14.91
C ILE A 121 -2.75 5.42 -14.17
N ALA A 122 -2.27 4.37 -13.49
CA ALA A 122 -3.08 3.56 -12.58
C ALA A 122 -2.22 3.08 -11.41
N CYS A 123 -2.80 2.90 -10.24
CA CYS A 123 -2.14 2.35 -9.06
C CYS A 123 -3.03 1.30 -8.41
N TYR A 124 -2.42 0.20 -7.97
CA TYR A 124 -3.04 -0.86 -7.19
C TYR A 124 -2.22 -1.02 -5.91
N GLY A 125 -2.82 -0.92 -4.73
CA GLY A 125 -2.11 -0.85 -3.45
C GLY A 125 -1.96 0.57 -2.90
N ASP A 126 -0.99 0.77 -2.01
CA ASP A 126 -0.80 2.01 -1.25
C ASP A 126 -0.18 3.12 -2.12
N PRO A 127 -0.91 4.20 -2.46
CA PRO A 127 -0.40 5.25 -3.35
C PRO A 127 0.77 6.04 -2.75
N THR A 128 0.92 6.05 -1.42
CA THR A 128 1.98 6.81 -0.74
C THR A 128 3.35 6.17 -0.90
N ARG A 129 3.41 4.92 -1.38
CA ARG A 129 4.67 4.19 -1.61
C ARG A 129 5.27 4.45 -2.98
N LEU A 130 4.53 5.06 -3.90
CA LEU A 130 5.05 5.49 -5.18
C LEU A 130 6.02 6.68 -5.02
N VAL A 131 7.07 6.68 -5.83
CA VAL A 131 8.03 7.75 -6.01
C VAL A 131 7.62 8.61 -7.21
N SER A 132 7.16 7.99 -8.30
CA SER A 132 6.76 8.73 -9.49
C SER A 132 5.40 9.41 -9.31
N PRO A 133 5.23 10.64 -9.81
CA PRO A 133 3.94 11.34 -9.73
C PRO A 133 2.89 10.69 -10.63
N PHE A 134 1.62 10.86 -10.27
CA PHE A 134 0.52 10.51 -11.15
C PHE A 134 0.46 11.44 -12.37
N TYR A 135 -0.17 10.97 -13.44
CA TYR A 135 -0.40 11.74 -14.66
C TYR A 135 -1.07 13.09 -14.35
N LYS A 136 -0.64 14.17 -15.02
CA LYS A 136 -1.06 15.56 -14.72
C LYS A 136 -0.69 16.05 -13.31
N ASN A 137 0.35 15.48 -12.70
CA ASN A 137 0.84 15.88 -11.38
C ASN A 137 -0.24 15.80 -10.29
N TYR A 138 -1.08 14.76 -10.35
CA TYR A 138 -1.94 14.44 -9.22
C TYR A 138 -1.07 13.92 -8.06
N GLU A 139 -1.40 14.36 -6.86
CA GLU A 139 -0.87 13.87 -5.60
C GLU A 139 -2.05 13.31 -4.80
N ILE A 140 -1.95 12.05 -4.39
CA ILE A 140 -3.00 11.34 -3.67
C ILE A 140 -2.43 10.95 -2.31
N SER A 141 -3.05 11.43 -1.26
CA SER A 141 -2.68 11.14 0.13
C SER A 141 -3.92 10.70 0.89
N TYR A 142 -3.75 9.92 1.95
CA TYR A 142 -4.86 9.49 2.78
C TYR A 142 -4.47 9.38 4.25
N ILE A 143 -5.48 9.35 5.11
CA ILE A 143 -5.37 8.97 6.51
C ILE A 143 -6.37 7.84 6.75
N ALA A 144 -5.87 6.66 7.12
CA ALA A 144 -6.72 5.53 7.49
C ALA A 144 -7.27 5.70 8.91
N GLU A 145 -8.55 5.38 9.09
CA GLU A 145 -9.24 5.37 10.39
C GLU A 145 -9.31 3.93 10.90
N SER A 146 -8.69 3.67 12.05
CA SER A 146 -8.65 2.34 12.66
C SER A 146 -10.01 1.93 13.22
N ASP A 147 -10.40 0.68 12.98
CA ASP A 147 -11.51 0.06 13.69
C ASP A 147 -11.07 -0.36 15.09
N CYS A 148 -11.35 0.50 16.07
CA CYS A 148 -10.97 0.27 17.46
C CYS A 148 -11.81 -0.76 18.20
N GLU A 149 -12.94 -1.22 17.64
CA GLU A 149 -13.76 -2.26 18.26
C GLU A 149 -13.18 -3.66 18.00
N LEU A 150 -12.54 -3.84 16.83
CA LEU A 150 -11.96 -5.10 16.37
C LEU A 150 -10.43 -5.13 16.40
N CYS A 151 -9.78 -4.06 16.89
CA CYS A 151 -8.33 -3.97 16.85
C CYS A 151 -7.65 -4.93 17.83
N GLU A 152 -6.92 -5.90 17.29
CA GLU A 152 -6.03 -6.78 18.04
C GLU A 152 -4.57 -6.55 17.63
N GLY A 153 -3.75 -6.05 18.55
CA GLY A 153 -2.32 -5.85 18.33
C GLY A 153 -1.94 -4.40 18.03
N THR A 154 -0.99 -4.22 17.11
CA THR A 154 -0.36 -2.92 16.81
C THR A 154 -0.87 -2.27 15.52
N ILE A 155 -1.53 -3.06 14.69
CA ILE A 155 -2.16 -2.66 13.43
C ILE A 155 -3.61 -3.10 13.53
N CYS A 156 -4.52 -2.20 13.20
CA CYS A 156 -5.95 -2.46 13.15
C CYS A 156 -6.40 -2.51 11.69
N GLU A 157 -7.46 -3.25 11.40
CA GLU A 157 -8.21 -3.04 10.16
C GLU A 157 -8.73 -1.60 10.14
N ALA A 158 -8.72 -0.97 8.97
CA ALA A 158 -9.25 0.37 8.78
C ALA A 158 -10.73 0.32 8.44
N SER A 159 -11.56 1.00 9.23
CA SER A 159 -13.00 1.16 8.95
C SER A 159 -13.28 2.08 7.76
N GLY A 160 -12.32 2.97 7.45
CA GLY A 160 -12.39 3.95 6.37
C GLY A 160 -11.05 4.64 6.13
N ALA A 161 -11.03 5.51 5.12
CA ALA A 161 -9.90 6.38 4.84
C ALA A 161 -10.38 7.76 4.39
N SER A 162 -9.81 8.81 4.96
CA SER A 162 -10.00 10.17 4.46
C SER A 162 -8.96 10.45 3.38
N VAL A 163 -9.41 10.57 2.13
CA VAL A 163 -8.55 10.70 0.94
C VAL A 163 -8.56 12.15 0.47
N THR A 164 -7.37 12.72 0.29
CA THR A 164 -7.18 14.06 -0.28
C THR A 164 -6.46 13.95 -1.61
N VAL A 165 -7.05 14.55 -2.64
CA VAL A 165 -6.47 14.68 -3.98
C VAL A 165 -6.01 16.11 -4.19
N LYS A 166 -4.75 16.28 -4.57
CA LYS A 166 -4.18 17.55 -5.01
C LYS A 166 -3.70 17.46 -6.45
N ARG A 167 -3.63 18.59 -7.11
CA ARG A 167 -3.02 18.74 -8.43
C ARG A 167 -2.18 19.99 -8.47
N ASP A 168 -0.92 19.86 -8.90
CA ASP A 168 0.03 20.97 -8.95
C ASP A 168 0.13 21.70 -7.59
N GLY A 169 0.08 20.93 -6.49
CA GLY A 169 0.11 21.41 -5.10
C GLY A 169 -1.20 22.01 -4.55
N LEU A 170 -2.24 22.15 -5.37
CA LEU A 170 -3.55 22.68 -4.96
C LEU A 170 -4.54 21.55 -4.69
N GLU A 171 -5.28 21.65 -3.59
CA GLU A 171 -6.35 20.69 -3.29
C GLU A 171 -7.45 20.77 -4.35
N VAL A 172 -7.77 19.60 -4.90
CA VAL A 172 -8.87 19.40 -5.84
C VAL A 172 -10.12 19.06 -5.06
N GLU A 173 -10.03 18.05 -4.19
CA GLU A 173 -11.13 17.54 -3.38
C GLU A 173 -10.60 16.61 -2.27
N SER A 174 -11.33 16.53 -1.16
CA SER A 174 -11.13 15.55 -0.09
C SER A 174 -12.45 14.83 0.19
N ALA A 175 -12.40 13.51 0.41
CA ALA A 175 -13.58 12.68 0.68
C ALA A 175 -13.24 11.51 1.61
N ASP A 176 -14.19 11.16 2.47
CA ASP A 176 -14.11 9.95 3.28
C ASP A 176 -14.61 8.75 2.48
N MET A 177 -13.83 7.68 2.47
CA MET A 177 -14.07 6.48 1.69
C MET A 177 -14.14 5.26 2.61
N TYR A 178 -15.12 4.39 2.35
CA TYR A 178 -15.28 3.11 3.06
C TYR A 178 -14.80 1.95 2.18
N PRO A 179 -14.41 0.80 2.76
CA PRO A 179 -13.96 -0.35 1.99
C PRO A 179 -14.96 -0.74 0.89
N GLY A 180 -14.44 -0.99 -0.31
CA GLY A 180 -15.21 -1.31 -1.52
C GLY A 180 -15.88 -0.13 -2.22
N THR A 181 -15.76 1.10 -1.71
CA THR A 181 -16.40 2.28 -2.34
C THR A 181 -15.49 2.96 -3.35
N THR A 182 -16.10 3.46 -4.42
CA THR A 182 -15.42 4.20 -5.49
C THR A 182 -15.90 5.65 -5.50
N HIS A 183 -14.96 6.60 -5.61
CA HIS A 183 -15.22 8.03 -5.71
C HIS A 183 -14.51 8.65 -6.91
N VAL A 184 -15.18 9.61 -7.56
CA VAL A 184 -14.67 10.36 -8.72
C VAL A 184 -14.25 11.76 -8.25
N PHE A 185 -12.96 12.00 -8.10
CA PHE A 185 -12.44 13.25 -7.57
C PHE A 185 -12.38 14.36 -8.64
N GLY A 186 -12.85 15.56 -8.30
CA GLY A 186 -12.82 16.73 -9.18
C GLY A 186 -13.92 16.73 -10.24
N TRP A 187 -15.00 15.96 -10.05
CA TRP A 187 -16.11 15.87 -11.00
C TRP A 187 -16.77 17.22 -11.27
N ASP A 188 -16.98 18.04 -10.25
CA ASP A 188 -17.65 19.34 -10.39
C ASP A 188 -16.79 20.39 -11.10
N ASN A 189 -15.48 20.13 -11.26
CA ASN A 189 -14.59 21.03 -11.97
C ASN A 189 -14.52 20.67 -13.47
N ALA A 190 -15.38 21.33 -14.27
CA ALA A 190 -15.46 21.16 -15.73
C ALA A 190 -14.14 21.40 -16.49
N THR A 191 -13.17 22.09 -15.89
CA THR A 191 -11.88 22.35 -16.53
C THR A 191 -10.92 21.16 -16.47
N LEU A 192 -11.18 20.19 -15.57
CA LEU A 192 -10.38 18.98 -15.44
C LEU A 192 -10.79 17.94 -16.48
N GLN A 193 -9.95 17.77 -17.51
CA GLN A 193 -10.16 16.76 -18.55
C GLN A 193 -9.79 15.34 -18.09
N TYR A 194 -8.84 15.23 -17.16
CA TYR A 194 -8.42 13.96 -16.55
C TYR A 194 -8.67 14.06 -15.07
N ILE A 195 -9.30 13.05 -14.49
CA ILE A 195 -9.71 13.03 -13.09
C ILE A 195 -9.40 11.67 -12.45
N PRO A 196 -9.07 11.62 -11.15
CA PRO A 196 -8.87 10.36 -10.44
C PRO A 196 -10.20 9.66 -10.17
N LEU A 197 -10.28 8.39 -10.55
CA LEU A 197 -11.28 7.43 -10.08
C LEU A 197 -10.58 6.55 -9.05
N ILE A 198 -10.95 6.68 -7.78
CA ILE A 198 -10.29 6.00 -6.67
C ILE A 198 -11.28 5.04 -6.03
N THR A 199 -10.85 3.81 -5.79
CA THR A 199 -11.57 2.82 -4.98
C THR A 199 -10.73 2.50 -3.76
N PHE A 200 -11.29 2.66 -2.57
CA PHE A 200 -10.65 2.16 -1.35
C PHE A 200 -11.01 0.69 -1.20
N VAL A 201 -10.04 -0.21 -1.38
CA VAL A 201 -10.30 -1.66 -1.39
C VAL A 201 -10.42 -2.16 0.05
N SER A 202 -9.37 -1.92 0.83
CA SER A 202 -9.24 -2.25 2.24
C SER A 202 -8.05 -1.49 2.82
N GLY A 203 -7.88 -1.47 4.13
CA GLY A 203 -6.65 -0.93 4.67
C GLY A 203 -6.42 -1.24 6.12
N GLU A 204 -5.29 -0.75 6.59
CA GLU A 204 -4.83 -0.87 7.96
C GLU A 204 -4.57 0.51 8.56
N GLY A 205 -4.84 0.64 9.86
CA GLY A 205 -4.55 1.82 10.67
C GLY A 205 -3.67 1.47 11.87
N GLU A 206 -3.03 2.48 12.45
CA GLU A 206 -2.24 2.29 13.67
C GLU A 206 -3.14 2.16 14.90
N SER A 207 -2.88 1.16 15.75
CA SER A 207 -3.61 0.99 17.01
C SER A 207 -3.49 2.18 17.96
N SER A 208 -2.48 3.03 17.77
CA SER A 208 -2.26 4.28 18.50
C SER A 208 -3.44 5.26 18.40
N GLN A 209 -4.26 5.14 17.36
CA GLN A 209 -5.51 5.90 17.20
C GLN A 209 -6.59 5.47 18.21
N CYS A 210 -6.49 4.27 18.78
CA CYS A 210 -7.47 3.71 19.69
C CYS A 210 -7.15 4.07 21.14
N SER A 211 -8.10 4.73 21.81
CA SER A 211 -7.97 5.24 23.19
C SER A 211 -7.72 4.16 24.25
N SER A 212 -7.99 2.89 23.94
CA SER A 212 -7.78 1.72 24.79
C SER A 212 -6.40 1.07 24.61
N SER A 213 -5.58 1.55 23.68
CA SER A 213 -4.27 0.97 23.42
C SER A 213 -3.23 1.45 24.45
N ASP A 214 -3.18 0.79 25.60
CA ASP A 214 -2.01 0.83 26.51
C ASP A 214 -0.75 0.19 25.88
N VAL A 215 -0.80 -0.12 24.59
CA VAL A 215 0.22 -0.86 23.84
C VAL A 215 1.30 0.13 23.39
N ILE A 216 2.34 0.25 24.21
CA ILE A 216 3.60 0.97 23.89
C ILE A 216 4.45 0.20 22.86
N MET A 217 3.95 -0.93 22.35
CA MET A 217 4.65 -1.76 21.37
C MET A 217 4.41 -1.20 19.97
N ALA A 218 5.48 -0.84 19.27
CA ALA A 218 5.38 -0.43 17.88
C ALA A 218 5.42 -1.67 16.98
N GLY A 219 4.44 -1.75 16.07
CA GLY A 219 4.23 -2.85 15.14
C GLY A 219 4.93 -2.70 13.81
N PRO A 220 4.59 -3.59 12.84
CA PRO A 220 4.83 -3.34 11.43
C PRO A 220 4.13 -2.06 10.97
N GLN A 221 4.56 -1.50 9.83
CA GLN A 221 3.88 -0.34 9.26
C GLN A 221 2.50 -0.72 8.70
N ALA A 222 1.49 0.11 8.95
CA ALA A 222 0.17 -0.06 8.36
C ALA A 222 0.19 0.26 6.85
N VAL A 223 -0.52 -0.56 6.07
CA VAL A 223 -0.65 -0.42 4.61
C VAL A 223 -2.13 -0.38 4.22
N SER A 224 -2.49 0.43 3.22
CA SER A 224 -3.84 0.44 2.67
C SER A 224 -3.82 0.13 1.18
N ASP A 225 -4.84 -0.60 0.72
CA ASP A 225 -4.99 -0.98 -0.67
C ASP A 225 -6.02 -0.09 -1.37
N PHE A 226 -5.59 0.56 -2.45
CA PHE A 226 -6.43 1.36 -3.31
C PHE A 226 -6.33 0.86 -4.75
N THR A 227 -7.41 1.03 -5.51
CA THR A 227 -7.37 0.97 -6.96
C THR A 227 -7.64 2.36 -7.52
N ILE A 228 -6.65 2.93 -8.20
CA ILE A 228 -6.68 4.32 -8.68
C ILE A 228 -6.48 4.31 -10.19
N TYR A 229 -7.32 5.04 -10.91
CA TYR A 229 -7.12 5.34 -12.32
C TYR A 229 -7.13 6.84 -12.55
N ILE A 230 -6.17 7.35 -13.31
CA ILE A 230 -6.25 8.70 -13.89
C ILE A 230 -6.89 8.58 -15.26
N THR A 231 -8.19 8.83 -15.34
CA THR A 231 -8.98 8.62 -16.55
C THR A 231 -9.46 9.93 -17.16
N GLN A 232 -9.77 9.91 -18.45
CA GLN A 232 -10.38 11.04 -19.10
C GLN A 232 -11.84 11.14 -18.66
N ARG A 233 -12.28 12.35 -18.28
CA ARG A 233 -13.63 12.63 -17.81
C ARG A 233 -14.72 12.15 -18.79
N SER A 234 -14.49 12.30 -20.09
CA SER A 234 -15.45 11.87 -21.12
C SER A 234 -15.68 10.36 -21.11
N THR A 235 -14.69 9.56 -20.72
CA THR A 235 -14.84 8.10 -20.65
C THR A 235 -15.80 7.69 -19.53
N ILE A 236 -15.81 8.43 -18.41
CA ILE A 236 -16.74 8.16 -17.30
C ILE A 236 -18.18 8.46 -17.73
N ILE A 237 -18.41 9.58 -18.40
CA ILE A 237 -19.74 9.98 -18.89
C ILE A 237 -20.32 8.91 -19.84
N LEU A 238 -19.49 8.38 -20.75
CA LEU A 238 -19.96 7.38 -21.71
C LEU A 238 -20.37 6.07 -21.03
N ASN A 239 -19.60 5.61 -20.04
CA ASN A 239 -19.93 4.41 -19.29
C ASN A 239 -21.25 4.57 -18.50
N GLU A 240 -21.50 5.76 -17.94
CA GLU A 240 -22.75 6.06 -17.22
C GLU A 240 -23.96 6.04 -18.17
N VAL A 241 -23.83 6.60 -19.37
CA VAL A 241 -24.89 6.57 -20.39
C VAL A 241 -25.18 5.14 -20.86
N GLU A 242 -24.17 4.32 -21.08
CA GLU A 242 -24.33 2.90 -21.48
C GLU A 242 -25.03 2.07 -20.40
N THR A 243 -24.74 2.33 -19.12
CA THR A 243 -25.44 1.65 -18.01
C THR A 243 -26.92 2.02 -17.95
N LEU A 244 -27.28 3.27 -18.26
CA LEU A 244 -28.69 3.73 -18.25
C LEU A 244 -29.49 3.20 -19.45
N GLU A 245 -28.88 3.03 -20.62
CA GLU A 245 -29.54 2.43 -21.78
C GLU A 245 -29.81 0.92 -21.57
N THR A 246 -28.98 0.25 -20.77
CA THR A 246 -29.15 -1.18 -20.46
C THR A 246 -30.26 -1.42 -19.43
N GLU A 247 -30.43 -0.52 -18.45
CA GLU A 247 -31.52 -0.62 -17.48
C GLU A 247 -32.89 -0.18 -18.04
N GLY A 248 -32.91 0.65 -19.10
CA GLY A 248 -34.13 1.19 -19.72
C GLY A 248 -34.87 0.27 -20.69
N LEU A 249 -34.39 -0.95 -20.96
CA LEU A 249 -34.96 -1.86 -21.97
C LEU A 249 -35.52 -3.18 -21.42
N THR A 250 -35.66 -3.32 -20.10
CA THR A 250 -36.24 -4.53 -19.47
C THR A 250 -37.62 -4.29 -18.86
N GLU A 251 -38.50 -3.54 -19.53
CA GLU A 251 -39.96 -3.73 -19.34
C GLU A 251 -40.45 -4.81 -20.30
N GLU A 252 -40.34 -6.07 -19.87
CA GLU A 252 -40.95 -7.20 -20.56
C GLU A 252 -42.49 -7.15 -20.35
N PRO A 253 -43.31 -7.27 -21.41
CA PRO A 253 -44.76 -7.24 -21.28
C PRO A 253 -45.26 -8.43 -20.46
N THR A 254 -45.93 -8.13 -19.35
CA THR A 254 -46.64 -9.08 -18.48
C THR A 254 -47.53 -9.99 -19.33
N SER A 255 -47.05 -11.21 -19.57
CA SER A 255 -47.81 -12.28 -20.21
C SER A 255 -48.12 -13.32 -19.15
N MET A 256 -49.41 -13.48 -18.83
CA MET A 256 -49.89 -14.53 -17.94
C MET A 256 -49.51 -15.90 -18.50
N VAL A 257 -48.68 -16.67 -17.80
CA VAL A 257 -48.45 -18.08 -18.11
C VAL A 257 -48.86 -18.94 -16.92
N THR A 258 -49.90 -19.71 -17.17
CA THR A 258 -50.47 -20.79 -16.38
C THR A 258 -49.39 -21.76 -15.87
N ALA A 259 -49.44 -22.03 -14.57
CA ALA A 259 -48.64 -23.05 -13.90
C ALA A 259 -48.92 -24.45 -14.48
N VAL A 260 -47.87 -25.14 -14.94
CA VAL A 260 -47.86 -26.58 -15.14
C VAL A 260 -46.71 -27.17 -14.32
N THR A 261 -47.09 -27.82 -13.24
CA THR A 261 -46.26 -28.58 -12.31
C THR A 261 -45.66 -29.79 -13.01
N THR A 262 -44.33 -29.95 -12.95
CA THR A 262 -43.66 -31.22 -13.27
C THR A 262 -42.66 -31.57 -12.15
N PRO A 263 -42.53 -32.84 -11.72
CA PRO A 263 -41.88 -33.20 -10.46
C PRO A 263 -40.35 -33.23 -10.54
N ALA A 264 -39.72 -32.89 -9.42
CA ALA A 264 -38.28 -32.97 -9.18
C ALA A 264 -37.78 -34.42 -9.21
N THR A 265 -36.67 -34.65 -9.92
CA THR A 265 -35.83 -35.85 -9.79
C THR A 265 -34.57 -35.46 -9.02
N THR A 266 -34.44 -35.97 -7.80
CA THR A 266 -33.29 -35.79 -6.94
C THR A 266 -32.19 -36.76 -7.36
N VAL A 267 -31.06 -36.24 -7.85
CA VAL A 267 -29.81 -37.00 -8.01
C VAL A 267 -28.91 -36.63 -6.84
N GLN A 268 -28.69 -37.59 -5.94
CA GLN A 268 -27.67 -37.52 -4.90
C GLN A 268 -26.29 -37.71 -5.56
N THR A 269 -25.38 -36.78 -5.32
CA THR A 269 -23.96 -36.93 -5.63
C THR A 269 -23.19 -36.92 -4.33
N ASP A 270 -22.66 -38.08 -3.95
CA ASP A 270 -21.72 -38.24 -2.83
C ASP A 270 -20.45 -37.44 -3.09
N TYR A 271 -20.15 -36.46 -2.23
CA TYR A 271 -18.86 -35.80 -2.18
C TYR A 271 -17.98 -36.48 -1.12
N GLN A 272 -16.96 -37.20 -1.57
CA GLN A 272 -15.87 -37.68 -0.73
C GLN A 272 -14.97 -36.50 -0.29
N THR A 273 -14.84 -36.34 1.02
CA THR A 273 -13.90 -35.43 1.69
C THR A 273 -12.46 -35.91 1.56
N PRO A 274 -11.52 -35.12 1.00
CA PRO A 274 -10.10 -35.43 1.10
C PRO A 274 -9.52 -35.00 2.46
N ALA A 275 -8.60 -35.80 2.97
CA ALA A 275 -7.94 -35.63 4.26
C ALA A 275 -7.07 -34.36 4.35
N SER A 276 -7.25 -33.59 5.43
CA SER A 276 -6.37 -32.49 5.81
C SER A 276 -4.96 -33.00 6.12
N THR A 277 -3.97 -32.49 5.39
CA THR A 277 -2.55 -32.70 5.70
C THR A 277 -2.04 -31.49 6.47
N THR A 278 -1.59 -31.71 7.70
CA THR A 278 -0.99 -30.71 8.59
C THR A 278 0.32 -30.19 8.00
N ALA A 279 0.37 -28.91 7.62
CA ALA A 279 1.60 -28.25 7.18
C ALA A 279 2.44 -27.82 8.40
N ALA A 280 3.75 -28.06 8.32
CA ALA A 280 4.72 -27.74 9.35
C ALA A 280 5.00 -26.24 9.43
N THR A 281 5.17 -25.74 10.65
CA THR A 281 5.57 -24.38 10.99
C THR A 281 6.98 -24.07 10.45
N PRO A 282 7.19 -23.02 9.64
CA PRO A 282 8.53 -22.60 9.25
C PRO A 282 9.23 -21.90 10.42
N ALA A 283 10.49 -22.26 10.62
CA ALA A 283 11.37 -21.68 11.63
C ALA A 283 11.72 -20.23 11.30
N THR A 284 11.53 -19.34 12.29
CA THR A 284 11.87 -17.92 12.23
C THR A 284 13.38 -17.72 12.14
N PRO A 285 13.93 -17.01 11.13
CA PRO A 285 15.32 -16.58 11.15
C PRO A 285 15.49 -15.43 12.15
N GLY A 286 16.47 -15.56 13.04
CA GLY A 286 16.84 -14.50 13.99
C GLY A 286 17.40 -13.28 13.27
N PHE A 287 16.67 -12.16 13.34
CA PHE A 287 17.18 -10.87 12.91
C PHE A 287 18.07 -10.29 14.02
N THR A 288 19.36 -10.11 13.70
CA THR A 288 20.28 -9.31 14.51
C THR A 288 20.08 -7.83 14.17
N THR A 289 19.39 -7.09 15.02
CA THR A 289 19.20 -5.65 14.90
C THR A 289 20.53 -4.92 15.17
N VAL A 290 21.10 -4.28 14.16
CA VAL A 290 22.21 -3.32 14.31
C VAL A 290 21.59 -1.92 14.36
N CYS A 291 21.32 -1.40 15.55
CA CYS A 291 20.95 0.00 15.72
C CYS A 291 22.21 0.88 15.58
N ALA A 292 22.39 1.51 14.43
CA ALA A 292 23.38 2.58 14.24
C ALA A 292 22.83 3.89 14.82
N PHE A 293 23.11 4.19 16.08
CA PHE A 293 22.87 5.51 16.67
C PHE A 293 24.06 6.43 16.39
N SER A 294 23.98 7.22 15.32
CA SER A 294 24.94 8.27 15.01
C SER A 294 24.28 9.66 15.03
N ALA A 295 23.99 10.21 16.21
CA ALA A 295 23.73 11.66 16.37
C ALA A 295 23.60 12.15 17.84
N ILE A 296 24.32 11.60 18.84
CA ILE A 296 24.34 12.21 20.18
C ILE A 296 25.76 12.21 20.77
N PHE A 297 26.69 12.89 20.11
CA PHE A 297 28.00 13.22 20.71
C PHE A 297 28.39 14.70 20.59
N GLY A 298 27.56 15.54 19.95
CA GLY A 298 27.86 16.97 19.75
C GLY A 298 27.64 17.88 20.98
N VAL A 299 26.83 17.46 21.96
CA VAL A 299 26.38 18.37 23.05
C VAL A 299 27.25 18.28 24.31
N PHE A 300 28.02 17.21 24.52
CA PHE A 300 28.83 17.05 25.73
C PHE A 300 30.19 17.77 25.71
N CYS A 301 30.68 18.24 24.56
CA CYS A 301 31.97 18.94 24.47
C CYS A 301 31.91 20.44 24.83
N LEU A 302 30.72 21.05 24.93
CA LEU A 302 30.60 22.49 25.24
C LEU A 302 30.47 22.81 26.74
N VAL A 303 30.15 21.82 27.59
CA VAL A 303 29.95 22.06 29.03
C VAL A 303 31.26 21.96 29.84
N SER A 304 32.28 21.28 29.33
CA SER A 304 33.58 21.14 30.01
C SER A 304 34.53 22.32 29.82
N ALA A 305 34.24 23.25 28.88
CA ALA A 305 35.07 24.44 28.63
C ALA A 305 34.72 25.64 29.53
N ARG A 306 33.62 25.61 30.30
CA ARG A 306 33.19 26.73 31.18
C ARG A 306 33.56 26.61 32.66
N LEU A 307 34.27 25.56 33.06
CA LEU A 307 34.69 25.33 34.46
C LEU A 307 36.20 25.50 34.72
N ARG A 308 36.91 26.17 33.82
CA ARG A 308 38.28 26.69 34.07
C ARG A 308 38.35 28.19 33.77
N ARG A 309 37.63 28.98 34.54
CA ARG A 309 38.02 30.33 34.96
C ARG A 309 37.56 30.53 36.40
#